data_AF-A0A371G8V7-F1
#
_entry.id   AF-A0A371G8V7-F1
#
_cell.length_a   1.000
_cell.length_b   1.000
_cell.length_c   1.000
_cell.angle_alpha   90.00
_cell.angle_beta   90.00
_cell.angle_gamma   90.00
#
_symmetry.space_group_name_H-M   'P 1'
#
loop_
_entity.id
_entity.type
_entity.pdbx_description
1 polymer ?
#
loop_
_entity_poly.entity_id
_entity_poly.type
_entity_poly.pdbx_seq_one_letter_code
_entity_poly.pdbx_strand_id
1 'polypeptide(L)' 'MEVANKNIKKIVQKMVMTYKDWHKMLPFSLGYRTTIRTSTRATPYSLVYGMEAVLPIEVEIPSL' A
#
# COMPACT_ATOMS: atom_id res chain seq x y z
N MET A 1 32.89 -12.82 11.11
CA MET A 1 31.53 -12.41 11.51
C MET A 1 31.25 -10.92 11.28
N GLU A 2 32.18 -10.00 11.56
CA GLU A 2 31.96 -8.55 11.40
C GLU A 2 31.51 -8.11 9.99
N VAL A 3 32.05 -8.71 8.92
CA VAL A 3 31.71 -8.34 7.53
C VAL A 3 30.26 -8.71 7.18
N ALA A 4 29.80 -9.88 7.61
CA ALA A 4 28.41 -10.31 7.41
C ALA A 4 27.44 -9.38 8.13
N ASN A 5 27.75 -9.01 9.38
CA ASN A 5 26.92 -8.09 10.17
C ASN A 5 26.88 -6.69 9.54
N LYS A 6 28.00 -6.20 8.99
CA LYS A 6 28.06 -4.93 8.24
C LYS A 6 27.20 -4.98 6.98
N ASN A 7 27.19 -6.10 6.26
CA ASN A 7 26.35 -6.27 5.07
C ASN A 7 24.86 -6.34 5.39
N ILE A 8 24.48 -7.09 6.44
CA ILE A 8 23.09 -7.16 6.92
C ILE A 8 22.59 -5.76 7.31
N LYS A 9 23.40 -4.98 8.04
CA LYS A 9 23.06 -3.60 8.42
C LYS A 9 22.78 -2.72 7.20
N LYS A 10 23.61 -2.81 6.15
CA LYS A 10 23.40 -2.05 4.90
C LYS A 10 22.10 -2.44 4.19
N ILE A 11 21.77 -3.73 4.16
CA ILE A 11 20.53 -4.22 3.52
C ILE A 11 19.30 -3.68 4.26
N VAL A 12 19.29 -3.77 5.59
CA VAL A 12 18.18 -3.26 6.42
C VAL A 12 18.04 -1.74 6.25
N GLN A 13 19.15 -1.00 6.26
CA GLN A 13 19.13 0.45 6.01
C GLN A 13 18.54 0.78 4.63
N LYS A 14 18.93 0.04 3.59
CA LYS A 14 18.39 0.24 2.23
C LYS A 14 16.89 -0.05 2.18
N MET A 15 16.42 -1.12 2.80
CA MET A 15 14.99 -1.43 2.90
C MET A 15 14.21 -0.32 3.62
N VAL A 16 14.70 0.11 4.78
CA VAL A 16 14.06 1.19 5.55
C VAL A 16 14.03 2.49 4.76
N MET A 17 15.07 2.82 4.00
CA MET A 17 15.06 4.00 3.14
C MET A 17 14.11 3.87 1.95
N THR A 18 14.13 2.73 1.25
CA THR A 18 13.24 2.49 0.10
C THR A 18 11.77 2.54 0.47
N TYR A 19 11.42 2.03 1.65
CA TYR A 19 10.04 1.99 2.12
C TYR A 19 9.75 3.05 3.19
N LYS A 20 10.62 4.03 3.42
CA LYS A 20 10.46 5.01 4.51
C LYS A 20 9.08 5.69 4.51
N ASP A 21 8.60 5.98 3.31
CA ASP A 21 7.35 6.69 3.05
C ASP A 21 6.22 5.77 2.57
N TRP A 22 6.28 4.46 2.86
CA TRP A 22 5.25 3.50 2.46
C TRP A 22 3.83 3.93 2.88
N HIS A 23 3.72 4.56 4.05
CA HIS A 23 2.46 5.10 4.59
C HIS A 23 1.89 6.25 3.75
N LYS A 24 2.70 6.96 2.95
CA LYS A 24 2.22 7.96 1.99
C LYS A 24 1.63 7.32 0.74
N MET A 25 2.03 6.09 0.40
CA MET A 25 1.47 5.32 -0.73
C MET A 25 0.19 4.56 -0.34
N LEU A 26 -0.04 4.34 0.96
CA LEU A 26 -1.22 3.65 1.49
C LEU A 26 -2.53 4.21 0.91
N PRO A 27 -2.81 5.53 0.97
CA PRO A 27 -4.04 6.11 0.43
C PRO A 27 -4.22 5.85 -1.06
N PHE A 28 -3.15 5.94 -1.85
CA PHE A 28 -3.19 5.66 -3.29
C PHE A 28 -3.51 4.18 -3.57
N SER A 29 -2.90 3.27 -2.82
CA SER A 29 -3.16 1.83 -2.98
C SER A 29 -4.60 1.46 -2.60
N LEU A 30 -5.15 2.08 -1.55
CA LEU A 30 -6.51 1.87 -1.09
C LEU A 30 -7.50 2.42 -2.13
N GLY A 31 -7.31 3.67 -2.55
CA GLY A 31 -8.10 4.29 -3.61
C GLY A 31 -8.04 3.48 -4.90
N TYR A 32 -6.88 2.87 -5.20
CA TYR A 32 -6.80 2.00 -6.37
C TYR A 32 -7.73 0.79 -6.28
N ARG A 33 -7.77 0.15 -5.11
CA ARG A 33 -8.55 -1.07 -4.86
C ARG A 33 -10.05 -0.82 -4.73
N THR A 34 -10.44 0.35 -4.23
CA THR A 34 -11.85 0.68 -3.94
C THR A 34 -12.52 1.56 -4.99
N THR A 35 -11.77 2.17 -5.91
CA THR A 35 -12.36 2.97 -7.01
C THR A 35 -12.78 2.06 -8.17
N ILE A 36 -13.97 2.34 -8.72
CA ILE A 36 -14.49 1.66 -9.91
C ILE A 36 -13.56 1.91 -11.10
N ARG A 37 -13.14 0.84 -11.78
CA ARG A 37 -12.34 0.93 -13.00
C ARG A 37 -13.25 1.05 -14.22
N THR A 38 -12.94 1.97 -15.12
CA THR A 38 -13.70 2.15 -16.38
C THR A 38 -13.69 0.90 -17.26
N SER A 39 -12.61 0.12 -17.24
CA SER A 39 -12.44 -1.09 -18.03
C SER A 39 -13.32 -2.26 -17.57
N THR A 40 -13.46 -2.46 -16.25
CA THR A 40 -14.19 -3.59 -15.68
C THR A 40 -15.56 -3.20 -15.12
N ARG A 41 -15.84 -1.90 -14.99
CA ARG A 41 -17.00 -1.33 -14.30
C ARG A 41 -17.18 -1.86 -12.87
N ALA A 42 -16.09 -2.32 -12.25
CA ALA A 42 -16.05 -2.87 -10.90
C ALA A 42 -14.82 -2.37 -10.14
N THR A 43 -14.83 -2.49 -8.82
CA THR A 43 -13.65 -2.22 -8.00
C THR A 43 -12.70 -3.42 -8.08
N PRO A 44 -11.36 -3.22 -8.12
CA PRO A 44 -10.44 -4.34 -8.08
C PRO A 44 -10.64 -5.24 -6.84
N TYR A 45 -11.10 -4.66 -5.73
CA TYR A 45 -11.46 -5.43 -4.53
C TYR A 45 -12.63 -6.39 -4.78
N SER A 46 -13.72 -5.92 -5.38
CA SER A 46 -14.91 -6.78 -5.61
C SER A 46 -14.67 -7.88 -6.63
N LEU A 47 -13.74 -7.68 -7.58
CA LEU A 47 -13.31 -8.74 -8.49
C LEU A 47 -12.52 -9.87 -7.79
N VAL A 48 -11.76 -9.56 -6.74
CA VAL A 48 -10.95 -10.55 -6.02
C VAL A 48 -11.77 -11.27 -4.95
N TYR A 49 -12.62 -10.55 -4.23
CA TYR A 49 -13.31 -11.08 -3.05
C TYR A 49 -14.81 -11.34 -3.27
N GLY A 50 -15.37 -10.92 -4.41
CA GLY A 50 -16.81 -11.09 -4.70
C GLY A 50 -17.72 -10.20 -3.86
N MET A 51 -17.18 -9.22 -3.14
CA MET A 51 -17.93 -8.27 -2.32
C MET A 51 -17.31 -6.88 -2.38
N GLU A 52 -18.10 -5.83 -2.11
CA GLU A 52 -17.57 -4.47 -2.04
C GLU A 52 -16.72 -4.26 -0.78
N ALA A 53 -15.74 -3.37 -0.89
CA ALA A 53 -14.87 -3.03 0.23
C ALA A 53 -15.63 -2.19 1.27
N VAL A 54 -15.62 -2.62 2.53
CA VAL A 54 -16.09 -1.83 3.67
C VAL A 54 -14.88 -1.11 4.27
N LEU A 55 -14.78 0.20 4.06
CA LEU A 55 -13.70 0.99 4.62
C LEU A 55 -14.02 1.37 6.08
N PRO A 56 -13.07 1.23 7.02
CA PRO A 56 -13.23 1.82 8.35
C PRO A 56 -13.28 3.35 8.22
N ILE A 57 -14.22 3.96 8.93
CA ILE A 57 -14.56 5.39 8.84
C ILE A 57 -13.40 6.34 9.17
N GLU A 58 -12.34 5.84 9.82
CA GLU A 58 -11.14 6.59 10.21
C GLU A 58 -10.16 6.87 9.05
N VAL A 59 -10.31 6.22 7.90
CA VAL A 59 -9.58 6.62 6.68
C VAL A 59 -10.36 7.77 6.05
N GLU A 60 -10.53 8.87 6.78
CA GLU A 60 -11.00 10.14 6.21
C GLU A 60 -9.99 10.55 5.14
N ILE A 61 -10.42 10.37 3.90
CA ILE A 61 -9.72 10.84 2.72
C ILE A 61 -9.50 12.34 2.93
N PRO A 62 -8.26 12.85 2.93
CA PRO A 62 -8.04 14.29 2.88
C PRO A 62 -8.75 14.78 1.62
N SER A 63 -9.82 15.55 1.80
CA SER A 63 -10.48 16.21 0.68
C SER A 63 -9.45 17.05 -0.06
N LEU A 64 -9.42 16.93 -1.39
CA LEU A 64 -8.59 17.77 -2.24
C LEU A 64 -8.94 19.26 -2.07
#